data_AF-A0A7X8RB85-F1
#
_entry.id   AF-A0A7X8RB85-F1
#
_cell.length_a   1.000
_cell.length_b   1.000
_cell.length_c   1.000
_cell.angle_alpha   90.00
_cell.angle_beta   90.00
_cell.angle_gamma   90.00
#
_symmetry.space_group_name_H-M   'P 1'
#
loop_
_entity.id
_entity.type
_entity.pdbx_description
1 polymer ?
#
loop_
_entity_poly.entity_id
_entity_poly.type
_entity_poly.pdbx_seq_one_letter_code
_entity_poly.pdbx_strand_id
1 'polypeptide(L)'
;MLTPSIGFKKEKILSQIGIGVLLALAMSLVLTVLPIMLGFKDMVGNTTYTQTYQFVYQFIYAILGVALAEELVFRGYIFHKLLAVKNSRWFAIIISSLLFGLFHIFNGNIIQIFMTAFIGFLYCVFREKIKGCTLLSLIIAHGVYDAMIVLWVSIL
;
A
#
# COMPACT_ATOMS: atom_id res chain seq x y z
N MET A 1 -18.11 -25.13 1.82
CA MET A 1 -16.93 -24.25 1.94
C MET A 1 -17.27 -22.93 1.26
N LEU A 2 -17.73 -21.94 2.02
CA LEU A 2 -17.90 -20.58 1.50
C LEU A 2 -16.50 -20.01 1.34
N THR A 3 -16.10 -19.62 0.13
CA THR A 3 -14.91 -18.80 -0.05
C THR A 3 -15.07 -17.57 0.84
N PRO A 4 -14.21 -17.34 1.85
CA PRO A 4 -14.18 -16.04 2.50
C PRO A 4 -13.96 -15.04 1.38
N SER A 5 -14.89 -14.08 1.23
CA SER A 5 -14.67 -12.99 0.28
C SER A 5 -13.26 -12.46 0.52
N ILE A 6 -12.42 -12.39 -0.52
CA ILE A 6 -10.99 -12.05 -0.48
C ILE A 6 -10.70 -10.68 0.20
N GLY A 7 -11.75 -9.98 0.64
CA GLY A 7 -11.69 -8.74 1.41
C GLY A 7 -12.52 -7.63 0.76
N PHE A 8 -13.16 -7.91 -0.38
CA PHE A 8 -14.06 -6.99 -1.05
C PHE A 8 -15.45 -6.98 -0.40
N LYS A 9 -16.03 -5.79 -0.30
CA LYS A 9 -17.43 -5.58 0.06
C LYS A 9 -18.09 -4.76 -1.05
N LYS A 10 -19.28 -5.19 -1.49
CA LYS A 10 -20.06 -4.49 -2.53
C LYS A 10 -20.81 -3.26 -1.99
N GLU A 11 -20.91 -3.13 -0.67
CA GLU A 11 -21.62 -2.05 0.00
C GLU A 11 -20.71 -0.87 0.32
N LYS A 12 -21.25 0.36 0.28
CA LYS A 12 -20.53 1.59 0.70
C LYS A 12 -19.20 1.80 -0.04
N ILE A 13 -19.15 1.49 -1.34
CA ILE A 13 -17.94 1.61 -2.19
C ILE A 13 -17.31 3.01 -2.07
N LEU A 14 -18.12 4.07 -2.12
CA LEU A 14 -17.61 5.45 -1.98
C LEU A 14 -16.91 5.69 -0.64
N SER A 15 -17.43 5.11 0.46
CA SER A 15 -16.78 5.20 1.76
C SER A 15 -15.48 4.40 1.80
N GLN A 16 -15.42 3.25 1.14
CA GLN A 16 -14.19 2.45 1.04
C GLN A 16 -13.09 3.21 0.27
N ILE A 17 -13.46 3.83 -0.86
CA ILE A 17 -12.57 4.68 -1.66
C ILE A 17 -12.11 5.89 -0.83
N GLY A 18 -13.05 6.58 -0.17
CA GLY A 18 -12.74 7.74 0.68
C GLY A 18 -11.77 7.40 1.81
N ILE A 19 -11.96 6.26 2.50
CA ILE A 19 -11.00 5.76 3.49
C ILE A 19 -9.62 5.53 2.86
N GLY A 20 -9.56 4.90 1.68
CA GLY A 20 -8.31 4.67 0.97
C GLY A 20 -7.56 5.96 0.63
N VAL A 21 -8.26 6.95 0.08
CA VAL A 21 -7.69 8.26 -0.24
C VAL A 21 -7.18 8.97 1.02
N LEU A 22 -7.97 8.97 2.11
CA LEU A 22 -7.55 9.60 3.37
C LEU A 22 -6.29 8.94 3.96
N LEU A 23 -6.21 7.60 3.89
CA LEU A 23 -5.02 6.87 4.32
C LEU A 23 -3.81 7.20 3.44
N ALA A 24 -3.97 7.25 2.12
CA ALA A 24 -2.89 7.63 1.21
C ALA A 24 -2.37 9.05 1.50
N LEU A 25 -3.27 10.02 1.69
CA LEU A 25 -2.90 11.40 2.02
C LEU A 25 -2.15 11.48 3.35
N ALA A 26 -2.65 10.78 4.38
CA ALA A 26 -2.01 10.76 5.70
C ALA A 26 -0.63 10.10 5.64
N MET A 27 -0.50 8.97 4.95
CA MET A 27 0.79 8.30 4.75
C MET A 27 1.74 9.17 3.94
N SER A 28 1.27 9.80 2.87
CA SER A 28 2.08 10.65 2.02
C SER A 28 2.62 11.85 2.78
N LEU A 29 1.82 12.47 3.64
CA LEU A 29 2.27 13.57 4.50
C LEU A 29 3.42 13.12 5.43
N VAL A 30 3.26 11.97 6.09
CA VAL A 30 4.20 11.51 7.14
C VAL A 30 5.43 10.81 6.56
N LEU A 31 5.26 9.97 5.55
CA LEU A 31 6.31 9.08 5.01
C LEU A 31 6.97 9.62 3.74
N THR A 32 6.47 10.71 3.16
CA THR A 32 7.02 11.30 1.94
C THR A 32 7.33 12.78 2.14
N VAL A 33 6.30 13.61 2.35
CA VAL A 33 6.46 15.06 2.44
C VAL A 33 7.36 15.46 3.61
N LEU A 34 7.09 14.93 4.81
CA LEU A 34 7.91 15.24 6.00
C LEU A 34 9.40 14.87 5.81
N PRO A 35 9.77 13.65 5.38
CA PRO A 35 11.18 13.32 5.06
C PRO A 35 11.81 14.24 4.01
N ILE A 36 11.10 14.60 2.94
CA ILE A 36 11.60 15.55 1.93
C ILE A 36 11.91 16.90 2.57
N MET A 37 10.99 17.43 3.39
CA MET A 37 11.18 18.71 4.09
C MET A 37 12.32 18.67 5.11
N LEU A 38 12.69 17.49 5.62
CA LEU A 38 13.82 17.29 6.50
C LEU A 38 15.15 17.07 5.76
N GLY A 39 15.17 17.15 4.43
CA GLY A 39 16.37 17.00 3.61
C GLY A 39 16.68 15.57 3.16
N PHE A 40 15.76 14.61 3.34
CA PHE A 40 15.95 13.20 2.97
C PHE A 40 15.35 12.86 1.60
N LYS A 41 15.26 13.81 0.66
CA LYS A 41 14.62 13.62 -0.65
C LYS A 41 15.18 12.42 -1.42
N ASP A 42 16.50 12.28 -1.46
CA ASP A 42 17.18 11.21 -2.20
C ASP A 42 16.88 9.80 -1.65
N MET A 43 16.46 9.70 -0.39
CA MET A 43 16.03 8.43 0.21
C MET A 43 14.57 8.08 -0.14
N VAL A 44 13.74 9.09 -0.42
CA VAL A 44 12.32 8.90 -0.77
C VAL A 44 12.20 8.46 -2.23
N GLY A 45 12.95 9.10 -3.14
CA GLY A 45 13.03 8.68 -4.52
C GLY A 45 13.51 9.78 -5.46
N ASN A 46 13.50 9.46 -6.75
CA ASN A 46 13.78 10.39 -7.84
C ASN A 46 12.82 10.14 -9.01
N THR A 47 12.57 11.15 -9.84
CA THR A 47 11.78 11.00 -11.06
C THR A 47 12.25 11.98 -12.15
N THR A 48 12.05 11.60 -13.40
CA THR A 48 12.31 12.43 -14.58
C THR A 48 11.02 12.99 -15.20
N TYR A 49 9.88 12.79 -14.54
CA TYR A 49 8.58 13.22 -15.04
C TYR A 49 8.48 14.74 -15.02
N THR A 50 8.02 15.30 -16.14
CA THR A 50 7.85 16.75 -16.33
C THR A 50 6.45 17.11 -16.81
N GLN A 51 5.72 16.16 -17.39
CA GLN A 51 4.44 16.39 -18.05
C GLN A 51 3.28 15.78 -17.27
N THR A 52 2.15 16.47 -17.22
CA THR A 52 0.96 16.05 -16.47
C THR A 52 0.46 14.65 -16.83
N TYR A 53 0.53 14.26 -18.11
CA TYR A 53 0.07 12.95 -18.56
C TYR A 53 0.89 11.80 -17.96
N GLN A 54 2.17 12.03 -17.63
CA GLN A 54 3.02 11.02 -17.01
C GLN A 54 2.56 10.73 -15.57
N PHE A 55 2.16 11.77 -14.83
CA PHE A 55 1.58 11.59 -13.51
C PHE A 55 0.21 10.91 -13.60
N VAL A 56 -0.66 11.29 -14.54
CA VAL A 56 -1.95 10.60 -14.74
C VAL A 56 -1.73 9.12 -15.03
N TYR A 57 -0.78 8.80 -15.91
CA TYR A 57 -0.39 7.41 -16.17
C TYR A 57 0.12 6.72 -14.89
N GLN A 58 0.98 7.38 -14.10
CA GLN A 58 1.50 6.83 -12.85
C GLN A 58 0.40 6.49 -11.85
N PHE A 59 -0.60 7.36 -11.68
CA PHE A 59 -1.73 7.08 -10.79
C PHE A 59 -2.52 5.85 -11.26
N ILE A 60 -2.77 5.73 -12.56
CA ILE A 60 -3.48 4.58 -13.12
C ILE A 60 -2.65 3.30 -12.95
N TYR A 61 -1.37 3.36 -13.30
CA TYR A 61 -0.44 2.23 -13.22
C TYR A 61 -0.23 1.76 -11.77
N ALA A 62 0.01 2.68 -10.84
CA ALA A 62 0.22 2.35 -9.44
C ALA A 62 -1.04 1.70 -8.82
N ILE A 63 -2.24 2.19 -9.14
CA ILE A 63 -3.49 1.63 -8.59
C ILE A 63 -3.82 0.28 -9.25
N LEU A 64 -3.85 0.21 -10.58
CA LEU A 64 -4.38 -0.95 -11.30
C LEU A 64 -3.32 -2.00 -11.64
N GLY A 65 -2.08 -1.57 -11.89
CA GLY A 65 -0.97 -2.43 -12.25
C GLY A 65 -0.23 -3.00 -11.04
N VAL A 66 0.03 -2.17 -10.03
CA VAL A 66 0.84 -2.54 -8.86
C VAL A 66 -0.05 -2.90 -7.67
N ALA A 67 -0.69 -1.89 -7.06
CA ALA A 67 -1.42 -2.05 -5.80
C ALA A 67 -2.54 -3.09 -5.88
N LEU A 68 -3.29 -3.13 -6.99
CA LEU A 68 -4.32 -4.15 -7.19
C LEU A 68 -3.74 -5.56 -7.09
N ALA A 69 -2.66 -5.85 -7.83
CA ALA A 69 -2.03 -7.17 -7.85
C ALA A 69 -1.44 -7.52 -6.49
N GLU A 70 -0.68 -6.60 -5.89
CA GLU A 70 -0.01 -6.83 -4.63
C GLU A 70 -0.99 -7.02 -3.46
N GLU A 71 -2.01 -6.16 -3.33
CA GLU A 71 -2.98 -6.30 -2.25
C GLU A 71 -3.81 -7.58 -2.40
N LEU A 72 -4.19 -7.97 -3.62
CA LEU A 72 -4.87 -9.26 -3.88
C LEU A 72 -4.03 -10.44 -3.41
N VAL A 73 -2.73 -10.45 -3.70
CA VAL A 73 -1.83 -11.54 -3.33
C VAL A 73 -1.56 -11.54 -1.83
N PHE A 74 -1.08 -10.43 -1.27
CA PHE A 74 -0.57 -10.41 0.10
C PHE A 74 -1.68 -10.32 1.16
N ARG A 75 -2.69 -9.47 0.94
CA ARG A 75 -3.77 -9.21 1.92
C ARG A 75 -5.03 -9.98 1.58
N GLY A 76 -5.26 -10.23 0.29
CA GLY A 76 -6.34 -11.05 -0.19
C GLY A 76 -6.09 -12.55 0.02
N TYR A 77 -4.97 -13.08 -0.47
CA TYR A 77 -4.72 -14.52 -0.46
C TYR A 77 -3.82 -14.97 0.70
N ILE A 78 -2.57 -14.51 0.75
CA ILE A 78 -1.54 -14.97 1.71
C ILE A 78 -2.01 -14.75 3.15
N PHE A 79 -2.51 -13.56 3.47
CA PHE A 79 -3.01 -13.24 4.82
C PHE A 79 -4.09 -14.23 5.30
N HIS A 80 -5.08 -14.56 4.47
CA HIS A 80 -6.14 -15.51 4.85
C HIS A 80 -5.62 -16.95 4.93
N LYS A 81 -4.64 -17.32 4.11
CA LYS A 81 -3.96 -18.63 4.24
C LYS A 81 -3.18 -18.72 5.55
N LEU A 82 -2.48 -17.67 5.95
CA LEU A 82 -1.77 -17.62 7.23
C LEU A 82 -2.73 -17.72 8.42
N LEU A 83 -3.92 -17.11 8.34
CA LEU A 83 -4.98 -17.28 9.34
C LEU A 83 -5.50 -18.71 9.43
N ALA A 84 -5.58 -19.42 8.29
CA ALA A 84 -5.97 -20.82 8.25
C ALA A 84 -4.89 -21.76 8.81
N VAL A 85 -3.61 -21.42 8.62
CA VAL A 85 -2.46 -22.14 9.21
C VAL A 85 -2.42 -21.94 10.72
N LYS A 86 -2.64 -20.71 11.19
CA LYS A 86 -2.67 -20.36 12.60
C LYS A 86 -3.72 -19.29 12.81
N ASN A 87 -4.70 -19.57 13.68
CA ASN A 87 -5.79 -18.65 14.03
C ASN A 87 -5.30 -17.48 14.92
N SER A 88 -4.36 -16.69 14.41
CA SER A 88 -3.77 -15.53 15.06
C SER A 88 -3.60 -14.42 14.04
N ARG A 89 -4.32 -13.32 14.24
CA ARG A 89 -4.25 -12.15 13.36
C ARG A 89 -2.86 -11.54 13.36
N TRP A 90 -2.23 -11.40 14.53
CA TRP A 90 -0.87 -10.87 14.61
C TRP A 90 0.16 -11.73 13.88
N PHE A 91 0.01 -13.06 13.91
CA PHE A 91 0.83 -13.94 13.09
C PHE A 91 0.65 -13.65 11.59
N ALA A 92 -0.59 -13.58 11.10
CA ALA A 92 -0.87 -13.29 9.70
C ALA A 92 -0.39 -11.88 9.28
N ILE A 93 -0.57 -10.87 10.15
CA ILE A 93 -0.07 -9.50 9.95
C ILE A 93 1.45 -9.54 9.77
N ILE A 94 2.18 -10.04 10.77
CA ILE A 94 3.66 -10.01 10.75
C ILE A 94 4.22 -10.79 9.56
N ILE A 95 3.76 -12.02 9.35
CA ILE A 95 4.32 -12.87 8.30
C ILE A 95 3.95 -12.37 6.90
N SER A 96 2.71 -11.92 6.66
CA SER A 96 2.34 -11.36 5.35
C SER A 96 3.15 -10.11 5.03
N SER A 97 3.36 -9.23 6.02
CA SER A 97 4.15 -8.00 5.86
C SER A 97 5.64 -8.28 5.62
N LEU A 98 6.23 -9.25 6.33
CA LEU A 98 7.61 -9.66 6.06
C LEU A 98 7.78 -10.26 4.66
N LEU A 99 6.84 -11.10 4.21
CA LEU A 99 6.85 -11.66 2.85
C LEU A 99 6.71 -10.56 1.78
N PHE A 100 5.86 -9.56 2.04
CA PHE A 100 5.71 -8.40 1.16
C PHE A 100 7.01 -7.59 1.04
N GLY A 101 7.68 -7.34 2.17
CA GLY A 101 8.99 -6.69 2.16
C GLY A 101 10.04 -7.50 1.44
N LEU A 102 10.12 -8.80 1.73
CA LEU A 102 11.09 -9.71 1.09
C LEU A 102 10.90 -9.80 -0.43
N PHE A 103 9.67 -9.70 -0.93
CA PHE A 103 9.39 -9.70 -2.37
C PHE A 103 10.08 -8.53 -3.11
N HIS A 104 10.41 -7.46 -2.40
CA HIS A 104 11.13 -6.32 -2.98
C HIS A 104 12.64 -6.53 -3.12
N ILE A 105 13.19 -7.68 -2.70
CA ILE A 105 14.62 -8.00 -2.89
C ILE A 105 15.03 -8.06 -4.36
N PHE A 106 14.09 -8.36 -5.26
CA PHE A 106 14.38 -8.51 -6.68
C PHE A 106 14.62 -7.18 -7.41
N ASN A 107 14.09 -6.07 -6.88
CA ASN A 107 14.11 -4.77 -7.53
C ASN A 107 14.57 -3.62 -6.61
N GLY A 108 14.95 -3.93 -5.36
CA GLY A 108 15.18 -2.94 -4.33
C GLY A 108 16.42 -3.18 -3.49
N ASN A 109 16.71 -2.22 -2.61
CA ASN A 109 17.80 -2.31 -1.64
C ASN A 109 17.27 -2.71 -0.25
N ILE A 110 18.18 -2.86 0.72
CA ILE A 110 17.83 -3.27 2.08
C ILE A 110 16.86 -2.30 2.77
N ILE A 111 17.00 -0.99 2.54
CA ILE A 111 16.09 0.04 3.08
C ILE A 111 14.70 -0.16 2.50
N GLN A 112 14.60 -0.42 1.20
CA GLN A 112 13.32 -0.66 0.54
C GLN A 112 12.62 -1.90 1.10
N ILE A 113 13.34 -3.00 1.35
CA ILE A 113 12.79 -4.22 1.97
C ILE A 113 12.19 -3.91 3.35
N PHE A 114 12.91 -3.15 4.18
CA PHE A 114 12.42 -2.76 5.50
C PHE A 114 11.21 -1.83 5.42
N MET A 115 11.26 -0.83 4.54
CA MET A 115 10.19 0.15 4.36
C MET A 115 8.92 -0.49 3.80
N THR A 116 9.03 -1.36 2.81
CA THR A 116 7.87 -2.06 2.25
C THR A 116 7.32 -3.09 3.23
N ALA A 117 8.15 -3.77 4.03
CA ALA A 117 7.66 -4.59 5.15
C ALA A 117 6.86 -3.75 6.17
N PHE A 118 7.37 -2.56 6.54
CA PHE A 118 6.70 -1.66 7.47
C PHE A 118 5.38 -1.11 6.92
N ILE A 119 5.37 -0.60 5.69
CA ILE A 119 4.15 -0.17 4.99
C ILE A 119 3.15 -1.34 4.92
N GLY A 120 3.66 -2.52 4.60
CA GLY A 120 2.86 -3.71 4.52
C GLY A 120 2.23 -4.13 5.85
N PHE A 121 2.90 -3.83 6.96
CA PHE A 121 2.36 -3.98 8.31
C PHE A 121 1.27 -2.94 8.58
N LEU A 122 1.49 -1.68 8.21
CA LEU A 122 0.48 -0.61 8.34
C LEU A 122 -0.81 -0.96 7.59
N TYR A 123 -0.74 -1.42 6.34
CA TYR A 123 -1.94 -1.82 5.58
C TYR A 123 -2.72 -2.94 6.24
N CYS A 124 -2.03 -3.95 6.77
CA CYS A 124 -2.67 -5.01 7.54
C CYS A 124 -3.36 -4.45 8.81
N VAL A 125 -2.69 -3.54 9.54
CA VAL A 125 -3.27 -2.89 10.72
C VAL A 125 -4.46 -2.00 10.36
N PHE A 126 -4.39 -1.20 9.30
CA PHE A 126 -5.49 -0.37 8.84
C PHE A 126 -6.73 -1.19 8.51
N ARG A 127 -6.57 -2.27 7.74
CA ARG A 127 -7.69 -3.18 7.41
C ARG A 127 -8.30 -3.83 8.64
N GLU A 128 -7.51 -4.20 9.63
CA GLU A 128 -8.00 -4.88 10.83
C GLU A 128 -8.57 -3.94 11.89
N LYS A 129 -8.15 -2.66 11.94
CA LYS A 129 -8.50 -1.72 13.00
C LYS A 129 -9.46 -0.62 12.55
N ILE A 130 -9.48 -0.26 11.27
CA ILE A 130 -10.35 0.80 10.75
C ILE A 130 -11.65 0.19 10.25
N LYS A 131 -12.76 0.55 10.90
CA LYS A 131 -14.09 0.09 10.50
C LYS A 131 -14.40 0.54 9.08
N GLY A 132 -14.72 -0.42 8.21
CA GLY A 132 -15.04 -0.14 6.80
C GLY A 132 -13.82 -0.06 5.89
N CYS A 133 -12.60 -0.18 6.41
CA CYS A 133 -11.42 -0.39 5.58
C CYS A 133 -11.44 -1.81 5.01
N THR A 134 -11.48 -1.92 3.70
CA THR A 134 -11.56 -3.19 2.97
C THR A 134 -10.33 -3.38 2.11
N LEU A 135 -10.27 -4.49 1.36
CA LEU A 135 -9.22 -4.66 0.36
C LEU A 135 -9.26 -3.55 -0.70
N LEU A 136 -10.45 -3.07 -1.10
CA LEU A 136 -10.57 -1.94 -2.01
C LEU A 136 -9.95 -0.67 -1.40
N SER A 137 -10.20 -0.39 -0.12
CA SER A 137 -9.56 0.74 0.58
C SER A 137 -8.04 0.64 0.54
N LEU A 138 -7.49 -0.56 0.75
CA LEU A 138 -6.03 -0.78 0.69
C LEU A 138 -5.47 -0.58 -0.73
N ILE A 139 -6.14 -1.09 -1.77
CA ILE A 139 -5.72 -0.91 -3.16
C ILE A 139 -5.65 0.58 -3.53
N ILE A 140 -6.67 1.34 -3.12
CA ILE A 140 -6.68 2.79 -3.32
C ILE A 140 -5.59 3.46 -2.49
N ALA A 141 -5.45 3.11 -1.20
CA ALA A 141 -4.45 3.71 -0.32
C ALA A 141 -3.03 3.50 -0.85
N HIS A 142 -2.72 2.27 -1.25
CA HIS A 142 -1.42 1.86 -1.76
C HIS A 142 -1.11 2.54 -3.10
N GLY A 143 -1.97 2.38 -4.11
CA GLY A 143 -1.68 2.94 -5.43
C GLY A 143 -1.63 4.47 -5.45
N VAL A 144 -2.49 5.14 -4.67
CA VAL A 144 -2.45 6.60 -4.54
C VAL A 144 -1.19 7.05 -3.81
N TYR A 145 -0.79 6.37 -2.73
CA TYR A 145 0.43 6.69 -1.99
C TYR A 145 1.68 6.54 -2.88
N ASP A 146 1.80 5.45 -3.63
CA ASP A 146 2.92 5.21 -4.54
C ASP A 146 3.01 6.27 -5.64
N ALA A 147 1.87 6.64 -6.23
CA ALA A 147 1.83 7.71 -7.22
C ALA A 147 2.17 9.09 -6.62
N MET A 148 1.75 9.34 -5.37
CA MET A 148 2.08 10.57 -4.65
C MET A 148 3.57 10.66 -4.33
N ILE A 149 4.29 9.57 -4.09
CA ILE A 149 5.75 9.60 -3.93
C ILE A 149 6.40 10.24 -5.17
N VAL A 150 6.02 9.76 -6.36
CA VAL A 150 6.56 10.28 -7.63
C VAL A 150 6.17 11.76 -7.82
N LEU A 151 4.92 12.12 -7.49
CA LEU A 151 4.45 13.51 -7.58
C LEU A 151 5.26 14.44 -6.65
N TRP A 152 5.38 14.11 -5.37
CA TRP A 152 6.04 14.99 -4.40
C TRP A 152 7.52 15.15 -4.68
N VAL A 153 8.22 14.08 -5.03
CA VAL A 153 9.64 14.14 -5.41
C VAL A 153 9.87 15.03 -6.63
N SER A 154 8.90 15.13 -7.54
CA SER A 154 8.99 16.00 -8.71
C SER A 154 8.84 17.49 -8.36
N ILE A 155 8.03 17.84 -7.36
CA ILE A 155 7.61 19.23 -7.10
C ILE A 155 8.16 19.85 -5.81
N LEU A 156 8.70 19.04 -4.90
CA LEU A 156 9.37 19.47 -3.65
C LEU A 156 10.85 19.14 -3.75
#